data_AF-A0A7S1H828-F1
#
_entry.id   AF-A0A7S1H828-F1
#
_cell.length_a   1.000
_cell.length_b   1.000
_cell.length_c   1.000
_cell.angle_alpha   90.00
_cell.angle_beta   90.00
_cell.angle_gamma   90.00
#
_symmetry.space_group_name_H-M   'P 1'
#
loop_
_entity.id
_entity.type
_entity.pdbx_description
1 polymer ?
#
loop_
_entity_poly.entity_id
_entity_poly.type
_entity_poly.pdbx_seq_one_letter_code
_entity_poly.pdbx_strand_id
1 'polypeptide(L)'
;SAQAVFMLAESDAVDLHSSGAFDMSYDWSLPDEVFKKVGKGEAGAPLLRAWLAKQQDAVTNTYPADAYRMRFTSNHDFNSWHGSDAELYGPAFEACAVLSFTLPGMPLIYNGQESRLDRRLAFFEKDPIDWRRYELTGFYRRLIELKHQHPALAAGAAGGPVNLLEAPADVVAFERRRGADAVRIAVNLSARPQLWRG
;
A
#
# COMPACT_ATOMS: atom_id res chain seq x y z
N SER A 1 19.19 -19.40 -22.03
CA SER A 1 19.53 -18.81 -20.71
C SER A 1 18.39 -19.13 -19.77
N ALA A 2 18.67 -19.52 -18.53
CA ALA A 2 17.61 -19.69 -17.54
C ALA A 2 17.00 -18.32 -17.20
N GLN A 3 15.67 -18.21 -17.23
CA GLN A 3 14.97 -17.04 -16.72
C GLN A 3 15.12 -17.03 -15.20
N ALA A 4 15.47 -15.88 -14.63
CA ALA A 4 15.47 -15.71 -13.18
C ALA A 4 14.04 -15.89 -12.65
N VAL A 5 13.89 -16.72 -11.62
CA VAL A 5 12.61 -16.92 -10.93
C VAL A 5 12.46 -15.80 -9.90
N PHE A 6 11.29 -15.16 -9.86
CA PHE A 6 10.97 -14.17 -8.85
C PHE A 6 10.53 -14.85 -7.55
N MET A 7 11.20 -14.53 -6.45
CA MET A 7 11.00 -15.16 -5.15
C MET A 7 10.26 -14.21 -4.20
N LEU A 8 9.06 -14.62 -3.77
CA LEU A 8 8.21 -13.90 -2.81
C LEU A 8 8.13 -14.68 -1.49
N ALA A 9 8.42 -14.01 -0.37
CA ALA A 9 8.24 -14.55 0.97
C ALA A 9 7.00 -13.97 1.64
N GLU A 10 6.15 -14.83 2.18
CA GLU A 10 5.12 -14.46 3.15
C GLU A 10 5.74 -14.25 4.54
N SER A 11 6.53 -13.19 4.66
CA SER A 11 7.25 -12.78 5.85
C SER A 11 7.61 -11.30 5.70
N ASP A 12 8.03 -10.66 6.78
CA ASP A 12 8.63 -9.33 6.82
C ASP A 12 10.01 -9.36 7.50
N ALA A 13 10.70 -10.49 7.43
CA ALA A 13 12.07 -10.62 7.91
C ALA A 13 13.07 -10.01 6.90
N VAL A 14 13.96 -9.15 7.39
CA VAL A 14 14.95 -8.41 6.57
C VAL A 14 16.01 -9.35 5.97
N ASP A 15 16.40 -10.38 6.71
CA ASP A 15 17.44 -11.35 6.34
C ASP A 15 17.11 -12.15 5.07
N LEU A 16 15.82 -12.31 4.76
CA LEU A 16 15.35 -12.91 3.51
C LEU A 16 15.79 -12.12 2.27
N HIS A 17 15.90 -10.80 2.39
CA HIS A 17 16.45 -9.93 1.33
C HIS A 17 17.98 -9.91 1.37
N SER A 18 18.57 -9.72 2.56
CA SER A 18 20.03 -9.60 2.72
C SER A 18 20.80 -10.88 2.36
N SER A 19 20.16 -12.05 2.45
CA SER A 19 20.71 -13.33 1.97
C SER A 19 20.70 -13.48 0.45
N GLY A 20 19.96 -12.63 -0.27
CA GLY A 20 19.71 -12.75 -1.70
C GLY A 20 18.74 -13.86 -2.08
N ALA A 21 18.00 -14.43 -1.11
CA ALA A 21 17.08 -15.53 -1.35
C ALA A 21 15.71 -15.09 -1.89
N PHE A 22 15.24 -13.90 -1.51
CA PHE A 22 13.94 -13.36 -1.89
C PHE A 22 14.04 -11.96 -2.48
N ASP A 23 13.25 -11.72 -3.53
CA ASP A 23 13.11 -10.41 -4.17
C ASP A 23 12.06 -9.55 -3.46
N MET A 24 11.01 -10.19 -2.92
CA MET A 24 9.86 -9.53 -2.32
C MET A 24 9.42 -10.15 -1.01
N SER A 25 9.00 -9.32 -0.07
CA SER A 25 8.40 -9.73 1.19
C SER A 25 7.15 -8.91 1.51
N TYR A 26 6.28 -9.44 2.36
CA TYR A 26 5.08 -8.73 2.79
C TYR A 26 5.45 -7.50 3.64
N ASP A 27 4.60 -6.48 3.63
CA ASP A 27 4.65 -5.38 4.60
C ASP A 27 3.36 -5.31 5.41
N TRP A 28 3.35 -6.08 6.50
CA TRP A 28 2.26 -6.10 7.47
C TRP A 28 2.16 -4.80 8.27
N SER A 29 3.28 -4.08 8.46
CA SER A 29 3.36 -2.90 9.32
C SER A 29 2.42 -1.77 8.86
N LEU A 30 2.32 -1.53 7.54
CA LEU A 30 1.49 -0.45 7.04
C LEU A 30 -0.01 -0.65 7.36
N PRO A 31 -0.62 -1.80 7.01
CA PRO A 31 -2.02 -2.00 7.34
C PRO A 31 -2.28 -2.23 8.84
N ASP A 32 -1.37 -2.88 9.59
CA ASP A 32 -1.54 -3.13 11.03
C ASP A 32 -1.30 -1.90 11.90
N GLU A 33 -0.23 -1.16 11.65
CA GLU A 33 0.13 -0.02 12.49
C GLU A 33 -0.64 1.24 12.10
N VAL A 34 -1.01 1.40 10.81
CA VAL A 34 -1.55 2.65 10.27
C VAL A 34 -2.97 2.49 9.73
N PHE A 35 -3.19 1.72 8.66
CA PHE A 35 -4.46 1.79 7.93
C PHE A 35 -5.67 1.39 8.77
N LYS A 36 -5.57 0.34 9.60
CA LYS A 36 -6.66 -0.07 10.49
C LYS A 36 -7.07 1.06 11.45
N LYS A 37 -6.09 1.81 12.00
CA LYS A 37 -6.36 2.93 12.92
C LYS A 37 -6.96 4.13 12.20
N VAL A 38 -6.50 4.41 10.97
CA VAL A 38 -7.11 5.43 10.12
C VAL A 38 -8.56 5.09 9.78
N GLY A 39 -8.81 3.84 9.39
CA GLY A 39 -10.14 3.32 9.09
C GLY A 39 -11.14 3.45 10.25
N LYS A 40 -10.68 3.18 11.46
CA LYS A 40 -11.47 3.31 12.70
C LYS A 40 -11.58 4.75 13.22
N GLY A 41 -10.91 5.72 12.59
CA GLY A 41 -10.84 7.10 13.07
C GLY A 41 -10.03 7.28 14.35
N GLU A 42 -9.23 6.27 14.75
CA GLU A 42 -8.34 6.29 15.91
C GLU A 42 -7.04 7.07 15.61
N ALA A 43 -6.70 7.23 14.34
CA ALA A 43 -5.54 7.96 13.86
C ALA A 43 -5.78 8.59 12.48
N GLY A 44 -4.80 9.34 11.99
CA GLY A 44 -4.87 10.01 10.69
C GLY A 44 -3.49 10.28 10.10
N ALA A 45 -3.40 11.35 9.32
CA ALA A 45 -2.17 11.79 8.65
C ALA A 45 -0.91 11.92 9.54
N PRO A 46 -0.97 12.35 10.82
CA PRO A 46 0.21 12.37 11.68
C PRO A 46 0.84 10.98 11.90
N LEU A 47 0.02 9.93 12.03
CA LEU A 47 0.51 8.56 12.23
C LEU A 47 1.19 8.03 10.97
N LEU A 48 0.60 8.27 9.79
CA LEU A 48 1.23 7.88 8.53
C LEU A 48 2.56 8.62 8.31
N ARG A 49 2.66 9.92 8.64
CA ARG A 49 3.94 10.66 8.59
C ARG A 49 4.99 10.06 9.52
N ALA A 50 4.61 9.69 10.75
CA ALA A 50 5.53 9.05 11.69
C ALA A 50 5.99 7.67 11.19
N TRP A 51 5.07 6.88 10.62
CA TRP A 51 5.42 5.60 10.01
C TRP A 51 6.36 5.81 8.81
N LEU A 52 6.11 6.79 7.93
CA LEU A 52 7.01 7.12 6.81
C LEU A 52 8.40 7.53 7.28
N ALA A 53 8.50 8.33 8.34
CA ALA A 53 9.78 8.71 8.91
C ALA A 53 10.60 7.47 9.35
N LYS A 54 9.95 6.47 9.99
CA LYS A 54 10.60 5.19 10.32
C LYS A 54 11.03 4.41 9.09
N GLN A 55 10.24 4.43 8.01
CA GLN A 55 10.62 3.75 6.76
C GLN A 55 11.82 4.40 6.07
N GLN A 56 12.08 5.69 6.34
CA GLN A 56 13.19 6.43 5.73
C GLN A 56 14.46 6.46 6.59
N ASP A 57 14.34 6.11 7.87
CA ASP A 57 15.43 6.08 8.83
C ASP A 57 16.22 4.76 8.71
N ALA A 58 17.52 4.85 8.47
CA ALA A 58 18.40 3.70 8.24
C ALA A 58 18.67 2.85 9.50
N VAL A 59 18.35 3.36 10.69
CA VAL A 59 18.42 2.62 11.95
C VAL A 59 17.16 1.77 12.13
N THR A 60 15.98 2.31 11.78
CA THR A 60 14.71 1.59 11.93
C THR A 60 14.29 0.77 10.71
N ASN A 61 14.80 1.09 9.52
CA ASN A 61 14.56 0.36 8.28
C ASN A 61 15.90 -0.11 7.67
N THR A 62 16.23 -1.38 7.88
CA THR A 62 17.48 -2.01 7.44
C THR A 62 17.33 -2.82 6.16
N TYR A 63 16.19 -2.72 5.49
CA TYR A 63 15.97 -3.38 4.20
C TYR A 63 16.92 -2.84 3.13
N PRO A 64 17.51 -3.71 2.30
CA PRO A 64 18.23 -3.30 1.09
C PRO A 64 17.37 -2.41 0.17
N ALA A 65 17.99 -1.50 -0.58
CA ALA A 65 17.27 -0.56 -1.43
C ALA A 65 16.51 -1.24 -2.59
N ASP A 66 16.95 -2.41 -3.01
CA ASP A 66 16.33 -3.27 -4.03
C ASP A 66 15.24 -4.20 -3.47
N ALA A 67 15.07 -4.27 -2.15
CA ALA A 67 14.01 -5.06 -1.52
C ALA A 67 12.62 -4.58 -1.96
N TYR A 68 11.85 -5.45 -2.61
CA TYR A 68 10.45 -5.17 -2.86
C TYR A 68 9.64 -5.44 -1.60
N ARG A 69 8.95 -4.40 -1.09
CA ARG A 69 7.97 -4.54 0.00
C ARG A 69 6.57 -4.56 -0.59
N MET A 70 5.81 -5.61 -0.33
CA MET A 70 4.45 -5.74 -0.84
C MET A 70 3.48 -4.91 0.00
N ARG A 71 2.81 -3.95 -0.64
CA ARG A 71 1.88 -2.99 -0.06
C ARG A 71 0.46 -3.45 -0.30
N PHE A 72 -0.35 -3.54 0.74
CA PHE A 72 -1.72 -4.03 0.61
C PHE A 72 -2.67 -3.37 1.60
N THR A 73 -3.95 -3.41 1.28
CA THR A 73 -5.03 -3.17 2.25
C THR A 73 -5.61 -4.48 2.74
N SER A 74 -5.59 -5.53 1.92
CA SER A 74 -6.07 -6.85 2.30
C SER A 74 -5.26 -7.94 1.63
N ASN A 75 -5.34 -9.12 2.20
CA ASN A 75 -4.90 -10.41 1.67
C ASN A 75 -5.80 -11.48 2.32
N HIS A 76 -5.52 -12.75 2.06
CA HIS A 76 -6.34 -13.83 2.59
C HIS A 76 -6.36 -13.90 4.13
N ASP A 77 -5.24 -13.65 4.82
CA ASP A 77 -5.19 -13.57 6.28
C ASP A 77 -5.96 -12.35 6.81
N PHE A 78 -5.77 -11.18 6.20
CA PHE A 78 -6.44 -9.94 6.61
C PHE A 78 -7.95 -10.05 6.46
N ASN A 79 -8.42 -10.51 5.30
CA ASN A 79 -9.84 -10.65 5.04
C ASN A 79 -10.48 -11.70 5.97
N SER A 80 -9.85 -12.87 6.12
CA SER A 80 -10.44 -13.99 6.87
C SER A 80 -10.40 -13.75 8.39
N TRP A 81 -9.28 -13.26 8.92
CA TRP A 81 -9.05 -13.18 10.36
C TRP A 81 -9.33 -11.79 10.95
N HIS A 82 -9.07 -10.71 10.21
CA HIS A 82 -9.21 -9.35 10.74
C HIS A 82 -10.52 -8.67 10.32
N GLY A 83 -10.90 -8.78 9.05
CA GLY A 83 -12.11 -8.18 8.53
C GLY A 83 -12.05 -7.88 7.03
N SER A 84 -13.22 -7.68 6.43
CA SER A 84 -13.36 -7.09 5.09
C SER A 84 -12.83 -5.66 5.06
N ASP A 85 -12.54 -5.14 3.87
CA ASP A 85 -12.13 -3.75 3.70
C ASP A 85 -13.16 -2.75 4.27
N ALA A 86 -14.45 -3.08 4.17
CA ALA A 86 -15.54 -2.28 4.73
C ALA A 86 -15.47 -2.24 6.27
N GLU A 87 -15.23 -3.38 6.93
CA GLU A 87 -15.08 -3.46 8.38
C GLU A 87 -13.81 -2.77 8.89
N LEU A 88 -12.70 -2.89 8.15
CA LEU A 88 -11.40 -2.38 8.57
C LEU A 88 -11.21 -0.89 8.29
N TYR A 89 -11.72 -0.42 7.14
CA TYR A 89 -11.39 0.90 6.59
C TYR A 89 -12.58 1.80 6.38
N GLY A 90 -13.79 1.24 6.21
CA GLY A 90 -14.99 2.00 5.91
C GLY A 90 -14.76 3.00 4.76
N PRO A 91 -15.14 4.28 4.93
CA PRO A 91 -14.92 5.31 3.91
C PRO A 91 -13.46 5.59 3.55
N ALA A 92 -12.50 5.20 4.39
CA ALA A 92 -11.08 5.44 4.15
C ALA A 92 -10.43 4.43 3.20
N PHE A 93 -11.15 3.37 2.80
CA PHE A 93 -10.60 2.28 1.99
C PHE A 93 -9.88 2.75 0.73
N GLU A 94 -10.52 3.57 -0.10
CA GLU A 94 -9.92 4.03 -1.36
C GLU A 94 -8.69 4.91 -1.12
N ALA A 95 -8.65 5.68 -0.02
CA ALA A 95 -7.46 6.43 0.37
C ALA A 95 -6.30 5.51 0.75
N CYS A 96 -6.57 4.43 1.49
CA CYS A 96 -5.58 3.39 1.81
C CYS A 96 -5.07 2.68 0.54
N ALA A 97 -5.96 2.40 -0.43
CA ALA A 97 -5.59 1.82 -1.72
C ALA A 97 -4.73 2.77 -2.57
N VAL A 98 -5.03 4.08 -2.60
CA VAL A 98 -4.16 5.08 -3.25
C VAL A 98 -2.76 5.05 -2.63
N LEU A 99 -2.67 4.98 -1.30
CA LEU A 99 -1.38 4.92 -0.59
C LEU A 99 -0.62 3.62 -0.90
N SER A 100 -1.27 2.46 -0.97
CA SER A 100 -0.59 1.19 -1.29
C SER A 100 0.03 1.18 -2.69
N PHE A 101 -0.56 1.91 -3.65
CA PHE A 101 -0.04 2.04 -5.01
C PHE A 101 1.06 3.08 -5.18
N THR A 102 1.06 4.13 -4.35
CA THR A 102 1.91 5.32 -4.52
C THR A 102 3.10 5.38 -3.57
N LEU A 103 3.06 4.64 -2.45
CA LEU A 103 4.22 4.45 -1.57
C LEU A 103 5.25 3.48 -2.18
N PRO A 104 6.53 3.51 -1.73
CA PRO A 104 7.54 2.58 -2.20
C PRO A 104 7.16 1.11 -1.94
N GLY A 105 7.23 0.30 -2.99
CA GLY A 105 6.87 -1.12 -2.93
C GLY A 105 6.02 -1.58 -4.12
N MET A 106 5.52 -2.80 -4.00
CA MET A 106 4.66 -3.46 -4.97
C MET A 106 3.25 -3.61 -4.42
N PRO A 107 2.20 -3.03 -5.03
CA PRO A 107 0.84 -3.19 -4.54
C PRO A 107 0.32 -4.61 -4.78
N LEU A 108 -0.47 -5.11 -3.84
CA LEU A 108 -1.32 -6.29 -3.99
C LEU A 108 -2.79 -5.83 -4.03
N ILE A 109 -3.54 -6.36 -4.99
CA ILE A 109 -5.01 -6.35 -4.99
C ILE A 109 -5.44 -7.75 -4.59
N TYR A 110 -6.23 -7.86 -3.53
CA TYR A 110 -6.82 -9.13 -3.11
C TYR A 110 -8.12 -9.37 -3.89
N ASN A 111 -8.36 -10.62 -4.30
CA ASN A 111 -9.49 -10.95 -5.15
C ASN A 111 -10.82 -10.57 -4.50
N GLY A 112 -11.69 -9.91 -5.27
CA GLY A 112 -13.01 -9.48 -4.82
C GLY A 112 -13.04 -8.01 -4.44
N GLN A 113 -11.89 -7.38 -4.19
CA GLN A 113 -11.81 -5.94 -3.96
C GLN A 113 -12.33 -5.15 -5.17
N GLU A 114 -12.09 -5.64 -6.39
CA GLU A 114 -12.58 -5.03 -7.62
C GLU A 114 -14.12 -4.97 -7.67
N SER A 115 -14.79 -5.90 -6.98
CA SER A 115 -16.25 -5.98 -6.85
C SER A 115 -16.78 -5.45 -5.52
N ARG A 116 -15.94 -4.80 -4.70
CA ARG A 116 -16.27 -4.40 -3.31
C ARG A 116 -16.80 -5.56 -2.48
N LEU A 117 -16.04 -6.65 -2.39
CA LEU A 117 -16.35 -7.71 -1.45
C LEU A 117 -16.45 -7.14 -0.02
N ASP A 118 -17.65 -7.21 0.55
CA ASP A 118 -18.04 -6.59 1.82
C ASP A 118 -18.13 -7.60 2.97
N ARG A 119 -17.57 -8.80 2.76
CA ARG A 119 -17.54 -9.88 3.74
C ARG A 119 -16.18 -10.56 3.81
N ARG A 120 -16.01 -11.31 4.89
CA ARG A 120 -14.88 -12.22 5.08
C ARG A 120 -15.12 -13.51 4.29
N LEU A 121 -14.06 -14.05 3.73
CA LEU A 121 -14.05 -15.35 3.07
C LEU A 121 -13.65 -16.44 4.07
N ALA A 122 -14.26 -17.61 3.94
CA ALA A 122 -13.83 -18.77 4.72
C ALA A 122 -12.46 -19.26 4.23
N PHE A 123 -11.52 -19.46 5.15
CA PHE A 123 -10.13 -19.83 4.83
C PHE A 123 -10.00 -21.31 4.44
N PHE A 124 -10.71 -22.20 5.14
CA PHE A 124 -10.56 -23.67 4.98
C PHE A 124 -11.67 -24.31 4.14
N GLU A 125 -12.61 -23.52 3.63
CA GLU A 125 -13.74 -24.01 2.86
C GLU A 125 -13.78 -23.34 1.49
N LYS A 126 -14.42 -24.00 0.51
CA LYS A 126 -14.64 -23.39 -0.79
C LYS A 126 -15.70 -22.30 -0.66
N ASP A 127 -15.23 -21.06 -0.58
CA ASP A 127 -16.09 -19.89 -0.45
C ASP A 127 -16.00 -19.00 -1.72
N PRO A 128 -16.91 -19.16 -2.69
CA PRO A 128 -16.85 -18.40 -3.93
C PRO A 128 -17.20 -16.92 -3.71
N ILE A 129 -16.45 -16.05 -4.40
CA ILE A 129 -16.78 -14.63 -4.46
C ILE A 129 -18.01 -14.46 -5.35
N ASP A 130 -19.01 -13.75 -4.82
CA ASP A 130 -20.13 -13.24 -5.59
C ASP A 130 -19.68 -11.98 -6.33
N TRP A 131 -19.23 -12.17 -7.58
CA TRP A 131 -18.74 -11.09 -8.41
C TRP A 131 -19.93 -10.24 -8.91
N ARG A 132 -20.21 -9.16 -8.17
CA ARG A 132 -21.29 -8.20 -8.45
C ARG A 132 -21.02 -7.38 -9.73
N ARG A 133 -20.84 -6.06 -9.58
CA ARG A 133 -20.71 -5.10 -10.70
C ARG A 133 -19.29 -4.60 -10.94
N TYR A 134 -18.29 -5.20 -10.29
CA TYR A 134 -16.89 -4.80 -10.45
C TYR A 134 -16.66 -3.28 -10.24
N GLU A 135 -17.34 -2.72 -9.24
CA GLU A 135 -17.46 -1.27 -9.02
C GLU A 135 -16.12 -0.53 -8.94
N LEU A 136 -15.06 -1.21 -8.48
CA LEU A 136 -13.73 -0.64 -8.33
C LEU A 136 -12.76 -1.00 -9.46
N THR A 137 -13.19 -1.71 -10.50
CA THR A 137 -12.31 -2.01 -11.65
C THR A 137 -11.79 -0.74 -12.31
N GLY A 138 -12.65 0.25 -12.51
CA GLY A 138 -12.22 1.54 -13.07
C GLY A 138 -11.24 2.29 -12.14
N PHE A 139 -11.39 2.13 -10.84
CA PHE A 139 -10.51 2.72 -9.84
C PHE A 139 -9.12 2.05 -9.85
N TYR A 140 -9.05 0.73 -9.72
CA TYR A 140 -7.77 0.00 -9.75
C TYR A 140 -7.07 0.12 -11.09
N ARG A 141 -7.79 0.12 -12.21
CA ARG A 141 -7.20 0.34 -13.53
C ARG A 141 -6.44 1.67 -13.59
N ARG A 142 -7.00 2.76 -13.05
CA ARG A 142 -6.31 4.06 -12.98
C ARG A 142 -5.06 4.01 -12.10
N LEU A 143 -5.11 3.31 -10.97
CA LEU A 143 -3.93 3.16 -10.09
C LEU A 143 -2.82 2.33 -10.74
N ILE A 144 -3.19 1.26 -11.46
CA ILE A 144 -2.27 0.42 -12.22
C ILE A 144 -1.65 1.24 -13.37
N GLU A 145 -2.46 1.95 -14.15
CA GLU A 145 -2.00 2.84 -15.22
C GLU A 145 -1.02 3.89 -14.67
N LEU A 146 -1.36 4.55 -13.56
CA LEU A 146 -0.48 5.51 -12.89
C LEU A 146 0.87 4.88 -12.52
N LYS A 147 0.87 3.70 -11.89
CA LYS A 147 2.12 3.03 -11.46
C LYS A 147 2.99 2.63 -12.65
N HIS A 148 2.41 2.19 -13.76
CA HIS A 148 3.14 1.79 -14.96
C HIS A 148 3.66 2.99 -15.78
N GLN A 149 2.92 4.10 -15.81
CA GLN A 149 3.30 5.29 -16.59
C GLN A 149 4.43 6.09 -15.94
N HIS A 150 4.61 5.98 -14.63
CA HIS A 150 5.55 6.80 -13.88
C HIS A 150 6.69 5.96 -13.27
N PRO A 151 7.91 6.00 -13.84
CA PRO A 151 9.09 5.38 -13.25
C PRO A 151 9.34 5.76 -11.79
N ALA A 152 8.94 6.97 -11.37
CA ALA A 152 9.02 7.39 -9.96
C ALA A 152 8.24 6.49 -9.00
N LEU A 153 7.19 5.81 -9.48
CA LEU A 153 6.34 4.89 -8.71
C LEU A 153 6.76 3.43 -8.82
N ALA A 154 7.85 3.12 -9.54
CA ALA A 154 8.39 1.77 -9.59
C ALA A 154 8.78 1.26 -8.17
N ALA A 155 8.85 -0.05 -8.03
CA ALA A 155 9.22 -0.70 -6.78
C ALA A 155 10.76 -0.75 -6.61
N GLY A 156 11.22 -0.94 -5.37
CA GLY A 156 12.64 -1.11 -5.04
C GLY A 156 13.52 0.03 -5.56
N ALA A 157 14.75 -0.31 -5.93
CA ALA A 157 15.77 0.65 -6.35
C ALA A 157 15.47 1.35 -7.68
N ALA A 158 14.46 0.89 -8.44
CA ALA A 158 14.03 1.52 -9.69
C ALA A 158 13.14 2.76 -9.45
N GLY A 159 12.41 2.80 -8.33
CA GLY A 159 11.53 3.90 -7.96
C GLY A 159 12.25 5.17 -7.49
N GLY A 160 11.46 6.21 -7.24
CA GLY A 160 11.91 7.40 -6.50
C GLY A 160 11.74 7.24 -4.98
N PRO A 161 12.50 7.95 -4.14
CA PRO A 161 12.20 8.04 -2.70
C PRO A 161 10.91 8.83 -2.44
N VAL A 162 10.41 8.77 -1.21
CA VAL A 162 9.30 9.64 -0.74
C VAL A 162 9.89 10.96 -0.25
N ASN A 163 9.47 12.07 -0.84
CA ASN A 163 9.79 13.41 -0.33
C ASN A 163 8.52 14.01 0.27
N LEU A 164 8.42 14.09 1.59
CA LEU A 164 7.27 14.70 2.26
C LEU A 164 7.14 16.17 1.85
N LEU A 165 5.91 16.59 1.57
CA LEU A 165 5.56 17.97 1.24
C LEU A 165 4.80 18.59 2.41
N GLU A 166 4.85 19.92 2.51
CA GLU A 166 4.01 20.64 3.46
C GLU A 166 2.53 20.45 3.13
N ALA A 167 1.75 20.14 4.17
CA ALA A 167 0.32 19.88 4.05
C ALA A 167 -0.41 20.16 5.37
N PRO A 168 -1.73 20.40 5.34
CA PRO A 168 -2.56 20.45 6.54
C PRO A 168 -2.41 19.21 7.43
N ALA A 169 -2.76 19.35 8.71
CA ALA A 169 -2.61 18.29 9.70
C ALA A 169 -3.29 16.97 9.29
N ASP A 170 -4.44 17.04 8.62
CA ASP A 170 -5.27 15.91 8.19
C ASP A 170 -4.91 15.36 6.80
N VAL A 171 -3.92 15.95 6.12
CA VAL A 171 -3.47 15.55 4.77
C VAL A 171 -2.05 15.04 4.83
N VAL A 172 -1.76 13.92 4.19
CA VAL A 172 -0.38 13.51 3.87
C VAL A 172 -0.11 13.84 2.41
N ALA A 173 0.89 14.68 2.16
CA ALA A 173 1.35 14.97 0.82
C ALA A 173 2.82 14.61 0.66
N PHE A 174 3.18 14.06 -0.50
CA PHE A 174 4.54 13.69 -0.84
C PHE A 174 4.78 13.69 -2.35
N GLU A 175 6.03 13.84 -2.75
CA GLU A 175 6.49 13.65 -4.11
C GLU A 175 7.29 12.35 -4.23
N ARG A 176 7.06 11.58 -5.29
CA ARG A 176 7.95 10.52 -5.77
C ARG A 176 8.65 11.05 -7.03
N ARG A 177 9.99 11.01 -7.09
CA ARG A 177 10.76 11.52 -8.23
C ARG A 177 11.84 10.55 -8.69
N ARG A 178 11.95 10.33 -10.01
CA ARG A 178 13.04 9.59 -10.66
C ARG A 178 13.46 10.30 -11.95
N GLY A 179 14.63 10.93 -11.92
CA GLY A 179 15.08 11.77 -13.03
C GLY A 179 14.10 12.93 -13.27
N ALA A 180 13.60 13.05 -14.51
CA ALA A 180 12.61 14.06 -14.88
C ALA A 180 11.16 13.67 -14.51
N ASP A 181 10.88 12.38 -14.24
CA ASP A 181 9.56 11.92 -13.86
C ASP A 181 9.27 12.23 -12.39
N ALA A 182 8.13 12.85 -12.13
CA ALA A 182 7.71 13.25 -10.78
C ALA A 182 6.20 13.14 -10.63
N VAL A 183 5.77 12.53 -9.53
CA VAL A 183 4.37 12.40 -9.14
C VAL A 183 4.19 13.01 -7.76
N ARG A 184 3.29 13.98 -7.63
CA ARG A 184 2.86 14.52 -6.34
C ARG A 184 1.55 13.88 -5.93
N ILE A 185 1.49 13.41 -4.71
CA ILE A 185 0.36 12.70 -4.12
C ILE A 185 -0.06 13.46 -2.88
N ALA A 186 -1.36 13.70 -2.72
CA ALA A 186 -1.94 14.24 -1.49
C ALA A 186 -3.20 13.45 -1.14
N VAL A 187 -3.24 12.95 0.09
CA VAL A 187 -4.32 12.10 0.59
C VAL A 187 -4.87 12.72 1.87
N ASN A 188 -6.16 13.08 1.84
CA ASN A 188 -6.90 13.51 3.02
C ASN A 188 -7.33 12.26 3.81
N LEU A 189 -6.86 12.15 5.05
CA LEU A 189 -7.17 11.03 5.95
C LEU A 189 -8.16 11.43 7.04
N SER A 190 -9.00 12.43 6.77
CA SER A 190 -10.09 12.87 7.66
C SER A 190 -11.43 12.85 6.94
N ALA A 191 -12.52 12.83 7.71
CA ALA A 191 -13.88 12.92 7.18
C ALA A 191 -14.28 14.35 6.73
N ARG A 192 -13.41 15.34 6.89
CA ARG A 192 -13.69 16.75 6.57
C ARG A 192 -12.92 17.16 5.33
N PRO A 193 -13.51 17.96 4.42
CA PRO A 193 -12.76 18.55 3.31
C PRO A 193 -11.56 19.35 3.81
N GLN A 194 -10.42 19.21 3.12
CA GLN A 194 -9.19 19.93 3.41
C GLN A 194 -8.73 20.67 2.17
N LEU A 195 -8.09 21.83 2.35
CA LEU A 195 -7.46 22.57 1.26
C LEU A 195 -5.95 22.34 1.27
N TRP A 196 -5.43 21.73 0.22
CA TRP A 196 -4.00 21.65 -0.05
C TRP A 196 -3.68 22.43 -1.32
N ARG A 197 -2.66 23.29 -1.28
CA ARG A 197 -2.36 24.25 -2.36
C ARG A 197 -1.30 23.78 -3.37
N GLY A 198 -0.73 22.59 -3.15
CA GLY A 198 0.19 21.94 -4.10
C GLY A 198 1.64 22.41 -4.02
#